data_AF-A0A4Q3CDP4-F1
#
_entry.id   AF-A0A4Q3CDP4-F1
#
_cell.length_a   1.000
_cell.length_b   1.000
_cell.length_c   1.000
_cell.angle_alpha   90.00
_cell.angle_beta   90.00
_cell.angle_gamma   90.00
#
_symmetry.space_group_name_H-M   'P 1'
#
loop_
_entity.id
_entity.type
_entity.pdbx_description
1 polymer ?
#
loop_
_entity_poly.entity_id
_entity_poly.type
_entity_poly.pdbx_seq_one_letter_code
_entity_poly.pdbx_strand_id
1 'polypeptide(L)' 'MVTLTGTTLYLRALEPDDLDFIYRLENDEDIWQVSNTQTPYSRFLIRQYLE' A
#
# COMPACT_ATOMS: atom_id res chain seq x y z
N MET A 1 -11.83 -4.85 -21.99
CA MET A 1 -10.68 -5.11 -21.11
C MET A 1 -10.48 -3.87 -20.26
N VAL A 2 -10.47 -3.98 -18.94
CA VAL A 2 -10.04 -2.88 -18.08
C VAL A 2 -8.53 -2.79 -18.23
N THR A 3 -8.04 -1.73 -18.89
CA THR A 3 -6.61 -1.51 -19.05
C THR A 3 -6.08 -0.83 -17.80
N LEU A 4 -4.98 -1.35 -17.24
CA LEU A 4 -4.32 -0.78 -16.06
C LEU A 4 -3.55 0.51 -16.37
N THR A 5 -3.70 1.09 -17.56
CA THR A 5 -3.00 2.29 -18.00
C THR A 5 -4.03 3.34 -18.41
N GLY A 6 -3.94 4.52 -17.80
CA GLY A 6 -4.67 5.74 -18.18
C GLY A 6 -3.72 6.82 -18.70
N THR A 7 -4.26 8.00 -18.99
CA THR A 7 -3.48 9.13 -19.54
C THR A 7 -2.44 9.69 -18.58
N THR A 8 -2.70 9.60 -17.26
CA THR A 8 -1.86 10.22 -16.23
C THR A 8 -1.16 9.20 -15.34
N LEU A 9 -1.73 8.02 -15.19
CA LEU A 9 -1.28 7.01 -14.24
C LEU A 9 -1.47 5.62 -14.82
N TYR A 10 -0.68 4.68 -14.33
CA TYR A 10 -0.88 3.26 -14.57
C TYR A 10 -0.80 2.52 -13.23
N LEU A 11 -1.51 1.40 -13.16
CA LEU A 11 -1.51 0.49 -12.04
C LEU A 11 -0.54 -0.64 -12.36
N ARG A 12 0.27 -1.01 -11.37
CA ARG A 12 1.19 -2.15 -11.43
C ARG A 12 1.02 -3.03 -10.20
N ALA A 13 1.55 -4.24 -10.27
CA ALA A 13 1.71 -5.07 -9.09
C ALA A 13 2.67 -4.40 -8.10
N LEU A 14 2.51 -4.73 -6.81
CA LEU A 14 3.41 -4.27 -5.75
C LEU A 14 4.77 -4.96 -5.88
N GLU A 15 5.82 -4.23 -5.53
CA GLU A 15 7.21 -4.70 -5.52
C GLU A 15 7.81 -4.53 -4.11
N PRO A 16 8.86 -5.29 -3.76
CA PRO A 16 9.48 -5.19 -2.44
C PRO A 16 9.95 -3.77 -2.07
N ASP A 17 10.34 -2.98 -3.07
CA ASP A 17 10.80 -1.59 -2.88
C ASP A 17 9.66 -0.63 -2.48
N ASP A 18 8.40 -1.03 -2.62
CA ASP A 18 7.23 -0.25 -2.17
C ASP A 18 7.02 -0.27 -0.65
N LEU A 19 7.78 -1.10 0.07
CA LEU A 19 7.63 -1.34 1.51
C LEU A 19 7.52 -0.05 2.34
N ASP A 20 8.41 0.92 2.10
CA ASP A 20 8.43 2.16 2.88
C ASP A 20 7.26 3.10 2.55
N PHE A 21 6.71 3.02 1.33
CA PHE A 21 5.50 3.75 0.98
C PHE A 21 4.29 3.15 1.70
N ILE A 22 4.10 1.83 1.59
CA ILE A 22 2.98 1.12 2.22
C ILE A 22 3.04 1.23 3.74
N TYR A 23 4.24 1.11 4.33
CA TYR A 23 4.42 1.28 5.78
C TYR A 23 3.97 2.66 6.26
N ARG A 24 4.29 3.73 5.53
CA ARG A 24 3.84 5.08 5.89
C ARG A 24 2.32 5.21 5.75
N LEU A 25 1.76 4.70 4.66
CA LEU A 25 0.32 4.78 4.39
C LEU A 25 -0.49 4.03 5.45
N GLU A 26 -0.18 2.77 5.71
CA GLU A 26 -0.96 1.92 6.63
C GLU A 26 -0.86 2.35 8.11
N ASN A 27 0.17 3.13 8.45
CA ASN A 27 0.38 3.64 9.81
C ASN A 27 0.01 5.12 9.96
N ASP A 28 -0.64 5.72 8.96
CA ASP A 28 -1.15 7.08 9.03
C ASP A 28 -2.56 7.07 9.65
N GLU A 29 -2.66 7.54 10.91
CA GLU A 29 -3.92 7.56 11.67
C GLU A 29 -4.97 8.48 11.04
N ASP A 30 -4.55 9.52 10.31
CA ASP A 30 -5.46 10.49 9.70
C ASP A 30 -6.34 9.84 8.61
N ILE A 31 -5.88 8.74 8.02
CA ILE A 31 -6.60 8.02 6.95
C ILE A 31 -7.28 6.73 7.41
N TRP A 32 -7.13 6.31 8.68
CA TRP A 32 -7.72 5.06 9.17
C TRP A 32 -9.24 5.00 9.03
N GLN A 33 -9.92 6.15 9.04
CA GLN A 33 -11.37 6.21 8.82
C GLN A 33 -11.83 5.68 7.46
N VAL A 34 -10.93 5.65 6.47
CA VAL A 34 -11.19 5.14 5.12
C VAL A 34 -10.37 3.89 4.79
N SER A 35 -9.64 3.35 5.77
CA SER A 35 -8.86 2.12 5.63
C SER A 35 -9.62 0.91 6.19
N ASN A 36 -9.07 -0.28 5.97
CA ASN A 36 -9.54 -1.53 6.59
C ASN A 36 -8.83 -1.82 7.93
N THR A 37 -7.94 -0.94 8.38
CA THR A 37 -7.21 -1.07 9.65
C THR A 37 -7.47 0.11 10.57
N GLN A 38 -7.35 -0.15 11.87
CA GLN A 38 -7.29 0.85 12.95
C GLN A 38 -6.10 0.59 13.88
N THR A 39 -5.12 -0.18 13.40
CA THR A 39 -3.93 -0.55 14.16
C THR A 39 -2.68 -0.46 13.29
N PRO A 40 -1.54 -0.03 13.84
CA PRO A 40 -0.31 0.13 13.09
C PRO A 40 0.25 -1.22 12.61
N TYR A 41 0.77 -1.25 11.39
CA TYR A 41 1.46 -2.40 10.80
C TYR A 41 2.97 -2.27 10.95
N SER A 42 3.65 -3.33 11.40
CA SER A 42 5.11 -3.36 11.44
C SER A 42 5.71 -3.52 10.03
N ARG A 43 6.94 -3.00 9.82
CA ARG A 43 7.69 -3.24 8.57
C ARG A 43 7.89 -4.73 8.26
N PHE A 44 8.01 -5.56 9.29
CA PHE A 44 8.15 -7.00 9.13
C PHE A 44 6.89 -7.61 8.49
N LEU A 45 5.71 -7.27 9.01
CA LEU A 45 4.44 -7.80 8.53
C LEU A 45 4.15 -7.34 7.08
N ILE A 46 4.43 -6.08 6.75
CA ILE A 46 4.25 -5.57 5.38
C ILE A 46 5.23 -6.24 4.42
N ARG A 47 6.48 -6.48 4.83
CA ARG A 47 7.44 -7.21 3.99
C ARG A 47 6.95 -8.62 3.68
N GLN A 48 6.44 -9.35 4.68
CA GLN A 48 5.87 -10.69 4.48
C GLN A 48 4.65 -10.70 3.53
N TYR A 49 3.94 -9.58 3.40
CA TYR A 49 2.84 -9.44 2.44
C TYR A 49 3.33 -9.16 1.01
N LEU A 50 4.49 -8.53 0.86
CA LEU A 50 5.12 -8.22 -0.43
C LEU A 50 5.96 -9.37 -1.00
N GLU A 51 6.30 -10.36 -0.18
CA GLU A 51 6.98 -11.61 -0.55
C GLU A 51 5.99 -12.68 -1.04
#